data_AF-A0A010R2Y0-F1
#
_entry.id   AF-A0A010R2Y0-F1
#
_cell.length_a   1.000
_cell.length_b   1.000
_cell.length_c   1.000
_cell.angle_alpha   90.00
_cell.angle_beta   90.00
_cell.angle_gamma   90.00
#
_symmetry.space_group_name_H-M   'P 1'
#
loop_
_entity.id
_entity.type
_entity.pdbx_description
1 polymer ?
#
loop_
_entity_poly.entity_id
_entity_poly.type
_entity_poly.pdbx_seq_one_letter_code
_entity_poly.pdbx_strand_id
1 'polypeptide(L)'
;MAPTQQQCFVEDVIEPIRICSVPRLPTKDGDDDDDENENEGATKIKHQQHAITTFDDLSRNLQDIQDQSRNHVHHFISICQRNSWRPLQITASMFELIMEKLSLNNSLRDIVSCFYTRNMNVEEVFCMPYTERRKGSVVEASYTIRYPEYKPDEDTWVIRQTGVYHRCDAASRQSLFIMVNPTPNSQASSRAIERLSTSRSFGVGSETETDDPVWLHQLVFETYLPAWRFYIASMERQFLPLPPHKTSQPREPVPDNLINLGIIRGDADGAICPMHPPFAAAKGVGEERRQRRLQSLLADGDGPAPPRANDVAAAGQHALLSRAARLQEAE
;
A
#
# COMPACT_ATOMS: atom_id res chain seq x y z
N MET A 1 17.39 -0.21 -39.21
CA MET A 1 17.78 0.32 -37.89
C MET A 1 17.78 -0.86 -36.93
N ALA A 2 18.88 -1.10 -36.21
CA ALA A 2 18.90 -2.15 -35.18
C ALA A 2 17.92 -1.77 -34.06
N PRO A 3 17.18 -2.73 -33.48
CA PRO A 3 16.31 -2.43 -32.34
C PRO A 3 17.18 -1.89 -31.21
N THR A 4 16.93 -0.64 -30.81
CA THR A 4 17.53 -0.04 -29.63
C THR A 4 17.21 -0.94 -28.44
N GLN A 5 18.26 -1.37 -27.74
CA GLN A 5 18.17 -2.28 -26.60
C GLN A 5 17.14 -1.74 -25.60
N GLN A 6 16.17 -2.57 -25.20
CA GLN A 6 15.14 -2.17 -24.23
C GLN A 6 15.83 -1.80 -22.90
N GLN A 7 15.82 -0.51 -22.60
CA GLN A 7 16.45 0.05 -21.41
C GLN A 7 15.40 0.22 -20.31
N CYS A 8 15.68 -0.35 -19.12
CA CYS A 8 14.85 -0.23 -17.91
C CYS A 8 15.28 0.97 -17.04
N PHE A 9 16.58 1.30 -17.03
CA PHE A 9 17.19 2.30 -16.17
C PHE A 9 17.83 3.42 -16.97
N VAL A 10 17.74 4.66 -16.52
CA VAL A 10 18.44 5.79 -17.16
C VAL A 10 19.94 5.76 -16.91
N GLU A 11 20.70 6.48 -17.74
CA GLU A 11 22.12 6.76 -17.49
C GLU A 11 22.28 7.87 -16.45
N ASP A 12 21.46 8.92 -16.56
CA ASP A 12 21.43 10.07 -15.65
C ASP A 12 20.02 10.26 -15.06
N VAL A 13 19.95 10.47 -13.74
CA VAL A 13 18.69 10.68 -13.01
C VAL A 13 18.29 12.16 -13.11
N ILE A 14 17.13 12.42 -13.71
CA ILE A 14 16.57 13.78 -13.82
C ILE A 14 15.43 13.95 -12.82
N GLU A 15 14.56 12.94 -12.70
CA GLU A 15 13.51 12.94 -11.67
C GLU A 15 14.03 12.30 -10.38
N PRO A 16 13.94 12.97 -9.23
CA PRO A 16 14.52 12.46 -8.00
C PRO A 16 13.79 11.22 -7.48
N ILE A 17 14.56 10.28 -6.94
CA ILE A 17 14.06 9.23 -6.05
C ILE A 17 13.61 9.92 -4.76
N ARG A 18 12.40 9.64 -4.29
CA ARG A 18 11.89 10.20 -3.04
C ARG A 18 12.00 9.16 -1.93
N ILE A 19 12.66 9.52 -0.84
CA ILE A 19 12.74 8.69 0.37
C ILE A 19 12.06 9.42 1.52
N CYS A 20 11.14 8.75 2.20
CA CYS A 20 10.48 9.23 3.40
C CYS A 20 10.66 8.23 4.54
N SER A 21 11.10 8.70 5.70
CA SER A 21 11.25 7.89 6.91
C SER A 21 10.37 8.42 8.04
N VAL A 22 9.68 7.52 8.73
CA VAL A 22 8.79 7.84 9.86
C VAL A 22 9.39 7.34 11.17
N PRO A 23 9.80 8.24 12.08
CA PRO A 23 10.42 7.85 13.33
C PRO A 23 9.41 7.19 14.27
N ARG A 24 9.91 6.29 15.11
CA ARG A 24 9.21 5.70 16.25
C ARG A 24 9.10 6.77 17.34
N LEU A 25 7.92 6.92 17.93
CA LEU A 25 7.78 7.77 19.11
C LEU A 25 8.49 7.11 20.32
N PRO A 26 9.16 7.90 21.17
CA PRO A 26 9.69 7.39 22.42
C PRO A 26 8.54 6.86 23.27
N THR A 27 8.63 5.61 23.72
CA THR A 27 7.70 5.09 24.71
C THR A 27 7.97 5.83 26.02
N LYS A 28 6.94 6.44 26.62
CA LYS A 28 7.02 6.99 27.98
C LYS A 28 7.03 5.82 28.96
N ASP A 29 8.10 5.04 28.95
CA ASP A 29 8.30 3.95 29.90
C ASP A 29 9.13 4.52 31.05
N GLY A 30 8.44 5.12 32.02
CA GLY A 30 9.03 5.68 33.23
C GLY A 30 7.95 5.97 34.26
N ASP A 31 7.77 5.03 35.20
CA ASP A 31 6.92 5.10 36.40
C ASP A 31 7.48 6.10 37.44
N ASP A 32 7.97 7.27 37.02
CA ASP A 32 8.41 8.29 37.97
C ASP A 32 7.26 9.26 38.25
N ASP A 33 6.74 9.10 39.46
CA ASP A 33 5.65 9.81 40.11
C ASP A 33 5.73 11.36 40.02
N ASP A 34 4.54 11.96 39.87
CA ASP A 34 4.12 13.26 40.44
C ASP A 34 4.87 14.56 40.09
N ASP A 35 4.86 14.99 38.83
CA ASP A 35 4.99 16.43 38.53
C ASP A 35 4.03 16.86 37.40
N GLU A 36 2.88 17.44 37.81
CA GLU A 36 1.78 17.99 37.01
C GLU A 36 2.16 19.24 36.19
N ASN A 37 3.30 19.25 35.49
CA ASN A 37 3.64 20.36 34.62
C ASN A 37 3.10 20.13 33.20
N GLU A 38 1.79 20.34 33.06
CA GLU A 38 1.02 20.37 31.80
C GLU A 38 1.44 21.55 30.91
N ASN A 39 2.69 21.56 30.44
CA ASN A 39 3.06 22.45 29.35
C ASN A 39 3.21 21.64 28.06
N GLU A 40 2.05 21.43 27.42
CA GLU A 40 1.80 20.84 26.11
C GLU A 40 2.61 21.52 24.99
N GLY A 41 3.93 21.32 24.99
CA GLY A 41 4.76 21.60 23.83
C GLY A 41 4.61 20.48 22.81
N ALA A 42 3.58 20.56 21.94
CA ALA A 42 3.41 19.65 20.81
C ALA A 42 4.70 19.61 19.98
N THR A 43 5.55 18.62 20.26
CA THR A 43 6.88 18.51 19.65
C THR A 43 6.65 18.06 18.22
N LYS A 44 6.73 19.00 17.29
CA LYS A 44 6.47 18.78 15.87
C LYS A 44 7.49 17.76 15.34
N ILE A 45 7.08 16.50 15.24
CA ILE A 45 7.88 15.42 14.66
C ILE A 45 8.23 15.85 13.23
N LYS A 46 9.51 16.05 12.95
CA LYS A 46 9.98 16.41 11.62
C LYS A 46 10.08 15.13 10.79
N HIS A 47 9.16 14.95 9.85
CA HIS A 47 9.29 13.94 8.82
C HIS A 47 10.50 14.26 7.94
N GLN A 48 11.34 13.25 7.69
CA GLN A 48 12.49 13.39 6.82
C GLN A 48 12.09 12.93 5.42
N GLN A 49 12.01 13.89 4.49
CA GLN A 49 11.79 13.63 3.07
C GLN A 49 13.03 14.06 2.30
N HIS A 50 13.60 13.15 1.52
CA HIS A 50 14.79 13.39 0.70
C HIS A 50 14.45 13.18 -0.77
N ALA A 51 14.89 14.12 -1.61
CA ALA A 51 14.86 14.03 -3.07
C ALA A 51 16.28 13.74 -3.54
N ILE A 52 16.50 12.58 -4.16
CA ILE A 52 17.82 12.03 -4.44
C ILE A 52 18.02 11.89 -5.94
N THR A 53 19.06 12.53 -6.47
CA THR A 53 19.45 12.44 -7.89
C THR A 53 20.84 11.85 -8.08
N THR A 54 21.64 11.71 -7.02
CA THR A 54 23.03 11.24 -7.10
C THR A 54 23.22 9.91 -6.37
N PHE A 55 24.23 9.15 -6.79
CA PHE A 55 24.59 7.88 -6.16
C PHE A 55 25.06 8.07 -4.71
N ASP A 56 25.88 9.08 -4.44
CA ASP A 56 26.43 9.33 -3.10
C ASP A 56 25.34 9.75 -2.10
N ASP A 57 24.39 10.58 -2.53
CA ASP A 57 23.24 10.95 -1.72
C ASP A 57 22.38 9.72 -1.40
N LEU A 58 22.15 8.85 -2.38
CA LEU A 58 21.44 7.60 -2.17
C LEU A 58 22.16 6.71 -1.16
N SER A 59 23.47 6.51 -1.34
CA SER A 59 24.28 5.69 -0.44
C SER A 59 24.23 6.18 1.00
N ARG A 60 24.32 7.50 1.22
CA ARG A 60 24.24 8.09 2.57
C ARG A 60 22.85 7.86 3.19
N ASN A 61 21.78 8.13 2.46
CA ASN A 61 20.42 7.93 2.95
C ASN A 61 20.12 6.45 3.26
N LEU A 62 20.60 5.52 2.43
CA LEU A 62 20.42 4.09 2.67
C LEU A 62 21.22 3.62 3.90
N GLN A 63 22.41 4.19 4.12
CA GLN A 63 23.19 3.92 5.33
C GLN A 63 22.45 4.44 6.57
N ASP A 64 21.90 5.65 6.52
CA ASP A 64 21.10 6.22 7.61
C ASP A 64 19.87 5.35 7.93
N ILE A 65 19.20 4.79 6.92
CA ILE A 65 18.09 3.83 7.11
C ILE A 65 18.55 2.59 7.87
N GLN A 66 19.72 2.03 7.54
CA GLN A 66 20.25 0.86 8.23
C GLN A 66 20.61 1.19 9.69
N ASP A 67 21.36 2.27 9.89
CA ASP A 67 21.89 2.68 11.19
C ASP A 67 20.76 3.11 12.14
N GLN A 68 19.73 3.77 11.60
CA GLN A 68 18.57 4.27 12.36
C GLN A 68 17.35 3.34 12.27
N SER A 69 17.54 2.09 11.82
CA SER A 69 16.44 1.12 11.71
C SER A 69 15.65 1.04 13.02
N ARG A 70 16.30 0.90 14.17
CA ARG A 70 15.61 0.84 15.48
C ARG A 70 14.73 2.06 15.81
N ASN A 71 15.01 3.20 15.19
CA ASN A 71 14.34 4.46 15.47
C ASN A 71 13.20 4.76 14.50
N HIS A 72 12.96 3.93 13.48
CA HIS A 72 11.95 4.18 12.46
C HIS A 72 10.98 3.00 12.32
N VAL A 73 9.70 3.33 12.13
CA VAL A 73 8.63 2.34 11.93
C VAL A 73 8.45 2.07 10.43
N HIS A 74 8.46 3.11 9.61
CA HIS A 74 8.20 3.01 8.18
C HIS A 74 9.28 3.71 7.36
N HIS A 75 9.74 3.04 6.31
CA HIS A 75 10.54 3.63 5.24
C HIS A 75 9.77 3.51 3.93
N PHE A 76 9.69 4.59 3.18
CA PHE A 76 9.01 4.65 1.89
C PHE A 76 9.97 5.19 0.83
N ILE A 77 10.15 4.43 -0.25
CA ILE A 77 10.97 4.81 -1.40
C ILE A 77 10.07 4.86 -2.63
N SER A 78 10.01 6.01 -3.30
CA SER A 78 9.31 6.16 -4.58
C SER A 78 10.31 6.37 -5.70
N ILE A 79 10.29 5.46 -6.67
CA ILE A 79 11.02 5.54 -7.93
C ILE A 79 9.98 5.78 -9.03
N CYS A 80 10.21 6.70 -9.96
CA CYS A 80 9.24 7.00 -11.01
C CYS A 80 9.87 6.93 -12.41
N GLN A 81 9.04 6.75 -13.44
CA GLN A 81 9.39 7.12 -14.81
C GLN A 81 9.07 8.60 -15.00
N ARG A 82 9.76 9.26 -15.94
CA ARG A 82 9.39 10.63 -16.36
C ARG A 82 8.00 10.68 -17.00
N ASN A 83 7.65 9.62 -17.72
CA ASN A 83 6.33 9.28 -18.19
C ASN A 83 6.29 7.77 -18.49
N SER A 84 5.11 7.20 -18.70
CA SER A 84 4.92 5.74 -18.83
C SER A 84 5.62 5.07 -20.02
N TRP A 85 6.30 5.83 -20.87
CA TRP A 85 7.01 5.33 -22.04
C TRP A 85 8.54 5.31 -21.87
N ARG A 86 9.05 5.98 -20.83
CA ARG A 86 10.48 6.16 -20.59
C ARG A 86 11.00 5.16 -19.56
N PRO A 87 12.32 4.87 -19.56
CA PRO A 87 12.94 4.12 -18.47
C PRO A 87 12.67 4.74 -17.09
N LEU A 88 12.82 3.92 -16.05
CA LEU A 88 12.79 4.37 -14.66
C LEU A 88 13.90 5.38 -14.39
N GLN A 89 13.58 6.41 -13.61
CA GLN A 89 14.48 7.49 -13.19
C GLN A 89 15.33 7.02 -12.02
N ILE A 90 16.14 6.01 -12.29
CA ILE A 90 17.18 5.45 -11.43
C ILE A 90 18.23 4.82 -12.36
N THR A 91 19.51 4.93 -12.01
CA THR A 91 20.57 4.22 -12.73
C THR A 91 20.64 2.77 -12.28
N ALA A 92 21.22 1.90 -13.12
CA ALA A 92 21.43 0.49 -12.74
C ALA A 92 22.22 0.39 -11.43
N SER A 93 23.32 1.13 -11.28
CA SER A 93 24.15 1.12 -10.08
C SER A 93 23.39 1.59 -8.83
N MET A 94 22.55 2.62 -8.95
CA MET A 94 21.70 3.07 -7.84
C MET A 94 20.66 2.02 -7.44
N PHE A 95 20.07 1.32 -8.41
CA PHE A 95 19.13 0.24 -8.14
C PHE A 95 19.80 -0.95 -7.45
N GLU A 96 20.97 -1.39 -7.94
CA GLU A 96 21.77 -2.45 -7.32
C GLU A 96 22.15 -2.08 -5.87
N LEU A 97 22.52 -0.83 -5.63
CA LEU A 97 22.82 -0.33 -4.29
C LEU A 97 21.61 -0.46 -3.35
N ILE A 98 20.40 -0.13 -3.80
CA ILE A 98 19.17 -0.33 -3.00
C ILE A 98 18.97 -1.81 -2.68
N MET A 99 19.11 -2.68 -3.68
CA MET A 99 18.95 -4.14 -3.53
C MET A 99 19.94 -4.70 -2.49
N GLU A 100 21.20 -4.31 -2.58
CA GLU A 100 22.28 -4.77 -1.70
C GLU A 100 22.12 -4.23 -0.28
N LYS A 101 22.07 -2.90 -0.12
CA LYS A 101 22.02 -2.25 1.20
C LYS A 101 20.77 -2.64 1.98
N LEU A 102 19.62 -2.74 1.32
CA LEU A 102 18.39 -3.14 2.00
C LEU A 102 18.17 -4.65 2.02
N SER A 103 19.11 -5.45 1.47
CA SER A 103 19.03 -6.92 1.42
C SER A 103 17.70 -7.43 0.86
N LEU A 104 17.29 -6.88 -0.28
CA LEU A 104 15.98 -7.14 -0.90
C LEU A 104 15.99 -8.42 -1.74
N ASN A 105 14.80 -9.01 -1.89
CA ASN A 105 14.59 -10.14 -2.77
C ASN A 105 14.53 -9.71 -4.24
N ASN A 106 14.86 -10.64 -5.14
CA ASN A 106 14.74 -10.52 -6.60
C ASN A 106 13.32 -10.18 -7.07
N SER A 107 12.28 -10.33 -6.26
CA SER A 107 10.94 -9.90 -6.65
C SER A 107 10.84 -8.39 -6.94
N LEU A 108 11.73 -7.55 -6.38
CA LEU A 108 11.82 -6.15 -6.81
C LEU A 108 12.38 -6.02 -8.24
N ARG A 109 13.30 -6.91 -8.66
CA ARG A 109 13.79 -6.98 -10.05
C ARG A 109 12.67 -7.31 -11.02
N ASP A 110 11.82 -8.25 -10.62
CA ASP A 110 10.65 -8.65 -11.41
C ASP A 110 9.69 -7.47 -11.58
N ILE A 111 9.45 -6.67 -10.52
CA ILE A 111 8.67 -5.43 -10.62
C ILE A 111 9.31 -4.46 -11.63
N VAL A 112 10.58 -4.10 -11.48
CA VAL A 112 11.21 -3.09 -12.36
C VAL A 112 11.31 -3.57 -13.80
N SER A 113 11.41 -4.88 -14.04
CA SER A 113 11.35 -5.46 -15.37
C SER A 113 10.01 -5.21 -16.08
N CYS A 114 8.97 -4.78 -15.36
CA CYS A 114 7.71 -4.39 -15.99
C CYS A 114 7.72 -2.93 -16.54
N PHE A 115 8.84 -2.19 -16.43
CA PHE A 115 8.94 -0.75 -16.74
C PHE A 115 9.98 -0.40 -17.83
N TYR A 116 10.14 -1.28 -18.82
CA TYR A 116 10.98 -1.00 -19.98
C TYR A 116 10.48 0.18 -20.83
N THR A 117 11.40 0.73 -21.63
CA THR A 117 11.04 1.66 -22.70
C THR A 117 10.00 1.04 -23.61
N ARG A 118 8.84 1.70 -23.73
CA ARG A 118 7.76 1.27 -24.60
C ARG A 118 7.98 1.81 -26.01
N ASN A 119 7.80 0.96 -27.01
CA ASN A 119 7.87 1.32 -28.43
C ASN A 119 6.54 1.13 -29.17
N MET A 120 5.51 0.58 -28.51
CA MET A 120 4.18 0.34 -29.06
C MET A 120 3.08 0.73 -28.07
N ASN A 121 1.94 1.18 -28.60
CA ASN A 121 0.73 1.47 -27.81
C ASN A 121 0.08 0.18 -27.28
N VAL A 122 0.26 -0.92 -28.01
CA VAL A 122 -0.24 -2.25 -27.64
C VAL A 122 0.86 -2.94 -26.84
N GLU A 123 0.72 -2.86 -25.53
CA GLU A 123 1.67 -3.46 -24.61
C GLU A 123 1.39 -4.97 -24.51
N GLU A 124 2.35 -5.80 -24.95
CA GLU A 124 2.37 -7.20 -24.54
C GLU A 124 2.43 -7.24 -23.01
N VAL A 125 1.49 -7.98 -22.41
CA VAL A 125 1.07 -7.81 -21.02
C VAL A 125 2.13 -8.32 -20.04
N PHE A 126 3.17 -7.53 -19.77
CA PHE A 126 4.13 -7.82 -18.71
C PHE A 126 3.63 -7.20 -17.41
N CYS A 127 2.94 -8.02 -16.63
CA CYS A 127 2.48 -7.69 -15.28
C CYS A 127 3.03 -8.75 -14.33
N MET A 128 3.65 -8.32 -13.25
CA MET A 128 4.02 -9.20 -12.16
C MET A 128 2.78 -9.47 -11.29
N PRO A 129 2.35 -10.74 -11.14
CA PRO A 129 1.25 -11.09 -10.25
C PRO A 129 1.66 -10.86 -8.79
N TYR A 130 0.66 -10.91 -7.89
CA TYR A 130 0.94 -10.91 -6.45
C TYR A 130 1.83 -12.10 -6.09
N THR A 131 2.93 -11.78 -5.42
CA THR A 131 3.88 -12.73 -4.88
C THR A 131 4.12 -12.39 -3.43
N GLU A 132 4.18 -13.44 -2.60
CA GLU A 132 4.46 -13.31 -1.18
C GLU A 132 5.57 -14.30 -0.81
N ARG A 133 6.53 -13.83 0.00
CA ARG A 133 7.58 -14.65 0.56
C ARG A 133 7.66 -14.42 2.06
N ARG A 134 7.89 -15.50 2.81
CA ARG A 134 8.10 -15.45 4.26
C ARG A 134 9.45 -16.05 4.61
N LYS A 135 10.20 -15.37 5.48
CA LYS A 135 11.47 -15.86 6.05
C LYS A 135 11.57 -15.42 7.51
N GLY A 136 11.28 -16.33 8.43
CA GLY A 136 11.24 -16.00 9.86
C GLY A 136 10.14 -14.98 10.18
N SER A 137 10.50 -13.87 10.83
CA SER A 137 9.58 -12.76 11.11
C SER A 137 9.35 -11.83 9.93
N VAL A 138 10.10 -11.99 8.84
CA VAL A 138 10.04 -11.13 7.66
C VAL A 138 9.04 -11.67 6.64
N VAL A 139 8.13 -10.80 6.21
CA VAL A 139 7.18 -11.04 5.12
C VAL A 139 7.44 -10.03 4.02
N GLU A 140 7.57 -10.50 2.79
CA GLU A 140 7.77 -9.66 1.60
C GLU A 140 6.61 -9.90 0.64
N ALA A 141 5.95 -8.83 0.19
CA ALA A 141 4.85 -8.86 -0.76
C ALA A 141 5.19 -7.95 -1.96
N SER A 142 4.93 -8.44 -3.17
CA SER A 142 5.26 -7.74 -4.41
C SER A 142 4.21 -7.96 -5.48
N TYR A 143 3.81 -6.90 -6.18
CA TYR A 143 2.91 -6.96 -7.33
C TYR A 143 3.03 -5.72 -8.21
N THR A 144 2.54 -5.83 -9.44
CA THR A 144 2.20 -4.67 -10.25
C THR A 144 0.68 -4.57 -10.44
N ILE A 145 0.16 -3.35 -10.53
CA ILE A 145 -1.24 -3.08 -10.86
C ILE A 145 -1.31 -2.19 -12.10
N ARG A 146 -2.16 -2.56 -13.04
CA ARG A 146 -2.54 -1.71 -14.18
C ARG A 146 -3.87 -1.02 -13.89
N TYR A 147 -3.97 0.22 -14.33
CA TYR A 147 -5.17 1.02 -14.11
C TYR A 147 -5.35 2.06 -15.22
N PRO A 148 -6.61 2.38 -15.56
CA PRO A 148 -6.90 3.45 -16.48
C PRO A 148 -6.76 4.80 -15.78
N GLU A 149 -6.20 5.77 -16.49
CA GLU A 149 -6.07 7.16 -16.08
C GLU A 149 -6.68 8.02 -17.19
N TYR A 150 -7.63 8.88 -16.84
CA TYR A 150 -8.24 9.80 -17.79
C TYR A 150 -7.38 11.03 -17.95
N LYS A 151 -7.04 11.38 -19.18
CA LYS A 151 -6.34 12.60 -19.53
C LYS A 151 -7.34 13.62 -20.08
N PRO A 152 -7.74 14.63 -19.29
CA PRO A 152 -8.73 15.61 -19.72
C PRO A 152 -8.25 16.44 -20.92
N ASP A 153 -6.96 16.77 -20.98
CA ASP A 153 -6.38 17.58 -22.06
C ASP A 153 -6.40 16.87 -23.42
N GLU A 154 -6.37 15.53 -23.40
CA GLU A 154 -6.37 14.68 -24.60
C GLU A 154 -7.73 14.02 -24.85
N ASP A 155 -8.73 14.21 -23.97
CA ASP A 155 -10.03 13.51 -23.96
C ASP A 155 -9.89 11.99 -24.17
N THR A 156 -8.88 11.39 -23.54
CA THR A 156 -8.53 9.97 -23.76
C THR A 156 -8.18 9.26 -22.46
N TRP A 157 -8.38 7.95 -22.48
CA TRP A 157 -7.95 7.05 -21.42
C TRP A 157 -6.60 6.45 -21.78
N VAL A 158 -5.70 6.39 -20.80
CA VAL A 158 -4.42 5.68 -20.92
C VAL A 158 -4.31 4.61 -19.85
N ILE A 159 -3.70 3.47 -20.19
CA ILE A 159 -3.39 2.43 -19.21
C ILE A 159 -2.02 2.70 -18.60
N ARG A 160 -2.00 2.93 -17.29
CA ARG A 160 -0.81 3.11 -16.47
C ARG A 160 -0.51 1.83 -15.69
N GLN A 161 0.69 1.77 -15.13
CA GLN A 161 1.13 0.67 -14.28
C GLN A 161 1.93 1.21 -13.10
N THR A 162 1.67 0.67 -11.91
CA THR A 162 2.45 0.91 -10.69
C THR A 162 2.90 -0.42 -10.11
N GLY A 163 4.13 -0.47 -9.62
CA GLY A 163 4.68 -1.60 -8.89
C GLY A 163 4.75 -1.30 -7.40
N VAL A 164 4.44 -2.28 -6.56
CA VAL A 164 4.54 -2.19 -5.11
C VAL A 164 5.38 -3.34 -4.60
N TYR A 165 6.43 -3.02 -3.87
CA TYR A 165 7.19 -3.95 -3.05
C TYR A 165 7.02 -3.53 -1.60
N HIS A 166 6.72 -4.48 -0.72
CA HIS A 166 6.57 -4.26 0.69
C HIS A 166 7.31 -5.35 1.44
N ARG A 167 8.21 -4.96 2.33
CA ARG A 167 8.86 -5.85 3.30
C ARG A 167 8.47 -5.42 4.69
N CYS A 168 7.85 -6.31 5.45
CA CYS A 168 7.51 -6.11 6.85
C CYS A 168 8.29 -7.09 7.72
N ASP A 169 8.89 -6.62 8.80
CA ASP A 169 9.46 -7.46 9.85
C ASP A 169 8.57 -7.37 11.10
N ALA A 170 7.87 -8.47 11.39
CA ALA A 170 6.95 -8.55 12.51
C ALA A 170 7.65 -8.46 13.88
N ALA A 171 8.94 -8.82 13.98
CA ALA A 171 9.68 -8.77 15.23
C ALA A 171 10.04 -7.34 15.61
N SER A 172 10.54 -6.57 14.64
CA SER A 172 10.91 -5.17 14.82
C SER A 172 9.73 -4.21 14.61
N ARG A 173 8.61 -4.67 14.05
CA ARG A 173 7.47 -3.85 13.58
C ARG A 173 7.90 -2.76 12.60
N GLN A 174 8.78 -3.12 11.69
CA GLN A 174 9.28 -2.21 10.67
C GLN A 174 8.73 -2.58 9.31
N SER A 175 8.33 -1.59 8.54
CA SER A 175 7.93 -1.77 7.14
C SER A 175 8.78 -0.92 6.20
N LEU A 176 9.29 -1.55 5.15
CA LEU A 176 9.89 -0.91 4.00
C LEU A 176 8.94 -1.04 2.82
N PHE A 177 8.55 0.08 2.26
CA PHE A 177 7.73 0.18 1.07
C PHE A 177 8.57 0.76 -0.07
N ILE A 178 8.52 0.12 -1.23
CA ILE A 178 9.10 0.65 -2.47
C ILE A 178 7.99 0.69 -3.51
N MET A 179 7.73 1.87 -4.04
CA MET A 179 6.73 2.06 -5.08
C MET A 179 7.38 2.52 -6.38
N VAL A 180 7.06 1.82 -7.46
CA VAL A 180 7.54 2.10 -8.81
C VAL A 180 6.41 2.73 -9.59
N ASN A 181 6.57 3.99 -9.96
CA ASN A 181 5.48 4.84 -10.46
C ASN A 181 5.63 5.19 -11.94
N PRO A 182 4.52 5.30 -12.68
CA PRO A 182 4.54 5.60 -14.11
C PRO A 182 4.82 7.08 -14.42
N THR A 183 4.70 7.94 -13.42
CA THR A 183 4.94 9.39 -13.50
C THR A 183 5.45 9.91 -12.13
N PRO A 184 6.15 11.07 -12.08
CA PRO A 184 6.67 11.62 -10.81
C PRO A 184 5.58 12.08 -9.83
N ASN A 185 4.40 12.39 -10.34
CA ASN A 185 3.26 12.92 -9.57
C ASN A 185 2.09 11.93 -9.52
N SER A 186 2.38 10.63 -9.55
CA SER A 186 1.36 9.59 -9.42
C SER A 186 0.52 9.80 -8.14
N GLN A 187 -0.81 9.66 -8.26
CA GLN A 187 -1.73 9.99 -7.16
C GLN A 187 -1.45 9.15 -5.90
N ALA A 188 -1.21 7.83 -6.06
CA ALA A 188 -0.93 6.97 -4.92
C ALA A 188 0.36 7.38 -4.20
N SER A 189 1.41 7.80 -4.93
CA SER A 189 2.66 8.24 -4.29
C SER A 189 2.49 9.54 -3.53
N SER A 190 1.77 10.50 -4.11
CA SER A 190 1.50 11.77 -3.45
C SER A 190 0.67 11.56 -2.18
N ARG A 191 -0.40 10.76 -2.24
CA ARG A 191 -1.22 10.40 -1.08
C ARG A 191 -0.44 9.63 -0.02
N ALA A 192 0.47 8.74 -0.42
CA ALA A 192 1.33 8.00 0.51
C ALA A 192 2.28 8.95 1.26
N ILE A 193 2.97 9.85 0.55
CA ILE A 193 3.86 10.86 1.16
C ILE A 193 3.07 11.79 2.08
N GLU A 194 1.90 12.25 1.65
CA GLU A 194 1.01 13.10 2.45
C GLU A 194 0.56 12.38 3.73
N ARG A 195 0.08 11.14 3.63
CA ARG A 195 -0.31 10.32 4.79
C ARG A 195 0.86 10.17 5.76
N LEU A 196 2.06 9.85 5.26
CA LEU A 196 3.26 9.74 6.09
C LEU A 196 3.66 11.08 6.74
N SER A 197 3.38 12.21 6.09
CA SER A 197 3.71 13.56 6.58
C SER A 197 2.68 14.17 7.53
N THR A 198 1.44 13.68 7.49
CA THR A 198 0.31 14.18 8.29
C THR A 198 0.01 13.32 9.51
N SER A 199 0.56 12.11 9.56
CA SER A 199 0.46 11.19 10.69
C SER A 199 1.19 11.76 11.91
N ARG A 200 0.51 12.66 12.63
CA ARG A 200 1.09 13.46 13.73
C ARG A 200 1.32 12.69 15.02
N SER A 201 0.75 11.50 15.18
CA SER A 201 0.86 10.76 16.45
C SER A 201 0.72 9.25 16.23
N PHE A 202 1.84 8.52 16.23
CA PHE A 202 1.86 7.12 16.68
C PHE A 202 1.81 7.09 18.21
N GLY A 203 0.81 7.75 18.79
CA GLY A 203 0.63 7.83 20.23
C GLY A 203 0.23 6.46 20.79
N VAL A 204 0.91 6.04 21.85
CA VAL A 204 0.59 4.82 22.60
C VAL A 204 -0.85 4.95 23.14
N GLY A 205 -1.79 4.16 22.61
CA GLY A 205 -3.14 4.00 23.18
C GLY A 205 -4.31 4.21 22.22
N SER A 206 -4.10 4.78 21.03
CA SER A 206 -5.10 4.75 19.96
C SER A 206 -4.58 3.82 18.86
N GLU A 207 -5.30 2.72 18.62
CA GLU A 207 -5.12 1.84 17.45
C GLU A 207 -5.32 2.69 16.17
N THR A 208 -4.33 3.51 15.84
CA THR A 208 -4.41 4.43 14.72
C THR A 208 -4.07 3.69 13.44
N GLU A 209 -4.79 4.07 12.39
CA GLU A 209 -4.83 3.53 11.03
C GLU A 209 -3.47 3.42 10.29
N THR A 210 -2.37 3.82 10.92
CA THR A 210 -1.00 3.84 10.37
C THR A 210 -0.10 2.75 10.94
N ASP A 211 -0.53 2.06 11.99
CA ASP A 211 0.06 0.79 12.43
C ASP A 211 -0.39 -0.40 11.56
N ASP A 212 -1.33 -0.17 10.62
CA ASP A 212 -1.74 -1.20 9.67
C ASP A 212 -0.59 -1.48 8.68
N PRO A 213 0.09 -2.64 8.74
CA PRO A 213 1.18 -2.95 7.83
C PRO A 213 0.72 -2.98 6.36
N VAL A 214 -0.58 -3.07 6.08
CA VAL A 214 -1.12 -3.11 4.72
C VAL A 214 -1.67 -1.78 4.20
N TRP A 215 -1.49 -0.67 4.94
CA TRP A 215 -2.07 0.64 4.59
C TRP A 215 -1.73 1.09 3.17
N LEU A 216 -0.49 0.86 2.71
CA LEU A 216 -0.08 1.28 1.37
C LEU A 216 -0.82 0.49 0.28
N HIS A 217 -1.06 -0.80 0.53
CA HIS A 217 -1.79 -1.65 -0.41
C HIS A 217 -3.24 -1.17 -0.56
N GLN A 218 -3.92 -0.90 0.55
CA GLN A 218 -5.26 -0.32 0.56
C GLN A 218 -5.27 1.01 -0.21
N LEU A 219 -4.34 1.91 0.10
CA LEU A 219 -4.23 3.21 -0.57
C LEU A 219 -4.08 3.07 -2.09
N VAL A 220 -3.22 2.15 -2.56
CA VAL A 220 -3.02 1.91 -3.99
C VAL A 220 -4.31 1.41 -4.65
N PHE A 221 -5.00 0.46 -4.04
CA PHE A 221 -6.25 -0.08 -4.58
C PHE A 221 -7.38 0.95 -4.57
N GLU A 222 -7.54 1.70 -3.48
CA GLU A 222 -8.53 2.78 -3.37
C GLU A 222 -8.29 3.89 -4.38
N THR A 223 -7.03 4.19 -4.67
CA THR A 223 -6.68 5.24 -5.63
C THR A 223 -7.02 4.83 -7.06
N TYR A 224 -6.75 3.58 -7.44
CA TYR A 224 -6.73 3.21 -8.86
C TYR A 224 -7.87 2.29 -9.30
N LEU A 225 -8.45 1.48 -8.41
CA LEU A 225 -9.54 0.57 -8.80
C LEU A 225 -10.83 1.29 -9.24
N PRO A 226 -11.27 2.41 -8.63
CA PRO A 226 -12.49 3.08 -9.05
C PRO A 226 -12.49 3.54 -10.52
N ALA A 227 -11.32 3.89 -11.06
CA ALA A 227 -11.18 4.38 -12.44
C ALA A 227 -11.59 3.34 -13.49
N TRP A 228 -11.47 2.03 -13.19
CA TRP A 228 -11.89 0.96 -14.09
C TRP A 228 -13.37 1.03 -14.47
N ARG A 229 -14.26 1.42 -13.53
CA ARG A 229 -15.69 1.54 -13.81
C ARG A 229 -15.97 2.59 -14.88
N PHE A 230 -15.32 3.75 -14.78
CA PHE A 230 -15.48 4.84 -15.74
C PHE A 230 -14.87 4.52 -17.09
N TYR A 231 -13.70 3.87 -17.10
CA TYR A 231 -13.06 3.40 -18.32
C TYR A 231 -13.93 2.38 -19.08
N ILE A 232 -14.43 1.35 -18.39
CA ILE A 232 -15.31 0.34 -18.99
C ILE A 232 -16.56 1.00 -19.57
N ALA A 233 -17.22 1.89 -18.82
CA ALA A 233 -18.39 2.61 -19.32
C ALA A 233 -18.06 3.47 -20.56
N SER A 234 -16.86 4.07 -20.63
CA SER A 234 -16.40 4.82 -21.80
C SER A 234 -16.19 3.91 -23.01
N MET A 235 -15.57 2.74 -22.82
CA MET A 235 -15.40 1.74 -23.89
C MET A 235 -16.75 1.20 -24.36
N GLU A 236 -17.65 0.86 -23.45
CA GLU A 236 -19.01 0.42 -23.79
C GLU A 236 -19.74 1.43 -24.69
N ARG A 237 -19.69 2.72 -24.37
CA ARG A 237 -20.31 3.75 -25.23
C ARG A 237 -19.70 3.80 -26.63
N GLN A 238 -18.38 3.60 -26.75
CA GLN A 238 -17.71 3.56 -28.05
C GLN A 238 -18.10 2.32 -28.86
N PHE A 239 -18.38 1.20 -28.21
CA PHE A 239 -18.73 -0.06 -28.88
C PHE A 239 -20.24 -0.26 -29.12
N LEU A 240 -21.14 0.41 -28.39
CA LEU A 240 -22.56 0.03 -28.35
C LEU A 240 -23.49 0.60 -29.44
N PRO A 241 -23.14 1.63 -30.22
CA PRO A 241 -23.74 1.72 -31.55
C PRO A 241 -22.86 2.44 -32.59
N LEU A 242 -22.19 1.64 -33.43
CA LEU A 242 -22.32 1.92 -34.86
C LEU A 242 -23.83 1.92 -35.15
N PRO A 243 -24.42 2.98 -35.75
CA PRO A 243 -25.80 2.88 -36.20
C PRO A 243 -25.92 1.62 -37.03
N PRO A 244 -27.03 0.86 -36.97
CA PRO A 244 -27.26 -0.20 -37.94
C PRO A 244 -27.10 0.46 -39.30
N HIS A 245 -25.97 0.21 -39.96
CA HIS A 245 -25.83 0.49 -41.37
C HIS A 245 -27.10 -0.10 -41.96
N LYS A 246 -27.82 0.70 -42.72
CA LYS A 246 -28.94 0.26 -43.54
C LYS A 246 -28.39 -0.81 -44.49
N THR A 247 -28.21 -2.03 -43.98
CA THR A 247 -27.85 -3.21 -44.76
C THR A 247 -29.12 -3.66 -45.43
N SER A 248 -29.45 -2.98 -46.51
CA SER A 248 -30.21 -3.54 -47.63
C SER A 248 -29.30 -4.38 -48.55
N GLN A 249 -28.13 -4.82 -48.06
CA GLN A 249 -27.31 -5.84 -48.74
C GLN A 249 -27.25 -7.13 -47.91
N PRO A 250 -27.42 -8.30 -48.54
CA PRO A 250 -27.37 -9.60 -47.87
C PRO A 250 -25.96 -9.84 -47.32
N ARG A 251 -25.88 -10.12 -46.02
CA ARG A 251 -24.62 -10.37 -45.32
C ARG A 251 -24.04 -11.73 -45.72
N GLU A 252 -22.75 -11.75 -46.06
CA GLU A 252 -21.93 -12.96 -45.98
C GLU A 252 -21.88 -13.49 -44.53
N PRO A 253 -21.79 -14.82 -44.34
CA PRO A 253 -21.72 -15.43 -43.02
C PRO A 253 -20.47 -14.96 -42.26
N VAL A 254 -20.69 -14.39 -41.07
CA VAL A 254 -19.62 -14.00 -40.14
C VAL A 254 -19.02 -15.27 -39.53
N PRO A 255 -17.68 -15.42 -39.48
CA PRO A 255 -17.04 -16.58 -38.88
C PRO A 255 -17.35 -16.71 -37.38
N ASP A 256 -17.55 -17.95 -36.92
CA ASP A 256 -18.07 -18.37 -35.59
C ASP A 256 -17.18 -18.03 -34.37
N ASN A 257 -16.20 -17.13 -34.49
CA ASN A 257 -15.20 -16.87 -33.45
C ASN A 257 -15.38 -15.55 -32.67
N LEU A 258 -16.47 -14.80 -32.90
CA LEU A 258 -16.80 -13.61 -32.11
C LEU A 258 -17.74 -13.97 -30.96
N ILE A 259 -17.20 -13.98 -29.74
CA ILE A 259 -17.97 -14.18 -28.50
C ILE A 259 -19.01 -13.07 -28.35
N ASN A 260 -20.29 -13.44 -28.30
CA ASN A 260 -21.39 -12.52 -28.06
C ASN A 260 -21.34 -12.02 -26.60
N LEU A 261 -20.87 -10.77 -26.41
CA LEU A 261 -20.78 -10.11 -25.10
C LEU A 261 -22.15 -9.88 -24.43
N GLY A 262 -23.27 -10.08 -25.15
CA GLY A 262 -24.61 -10.08 -24.58
C GLY A 262 -24.81 -11.15 -23.49
N ILE A 263 -24.04 -12.25 -23.51
CA ILE A 263 -24.11 -13.33 -22.52
C ILE A 263 -23.56 -12.88 -21.14
N ILE A 264 -22.69 -11.87 -21.09
CA ILE A 264 -22.14 -11.33 -19.83
C ILE A 264 -23.13 -10.35 -19.17
N ARG A 265 -24.11 -9.84 -19.93
CA ARG A 265 -25.22 -9.07 -19.39
C ARG A 265 -26.24 -10.03 -18.80
N GLY A 266 -26.04 -10.39 -17.54
CA GLY A 266 -27.13 -10.93 -16.73
C GLY A 266 -28.33 -9.99 -16.79
N ASP A 267 -29.54 -10.55 -16.75
CA ASP A 267 -30.81 -9.83 -16.80
C ASP A 267 -30.79 -8.58 -15.93
N ALA A 268 -31.43 -7.51 -16.42
CA ALA A 268 -31.48 -6.19 -15.78
C ALA A 268 -32.05 -6.20 -14.34
N ASP A 269 -32.66 -7.31 -13.92
CA ASP A 269 -33.24 -7.51 -12.58
C ASP A 269 -32.33 -8.32 -11.62
N GLY A 270 -31.19 -8.82 -12.09
CA GLY A 270 -30.23 -9.61 -11.31
C GLY A 270 -28.87 -8.92 -11.22
N ALA A 271 -28.77 -7.86 -10.43
CA ALA A 271 -27.53 -7.12 -10.20
C ALA A 271 -26.48 -7.96 -9.45
N ILE A 272 -25.79 -8.86 -10.15
CA ILE A 272 -24.56 -9.48 -9.68
C ILE A 272 -23.40 -8.63 -10.21
N CYS A 273 -22.93 -7.69 -9.37
CA CYS A 273 -21.66 -7.00 -9.58
C CYS A 273 -20.50 -7.98 -9.31
N PRO A 274 -19.71 -8.42 -10.30
CA PRO A 274 -18.67 -9.44 -10.08
C PRO A 274 -17.41 -8.94 -9.36
N MET A 275 -17.36 -7.65 -9.00
CA MET A 275 -16.15 -7.00 -8.48
C MET A 275 -16.46 -6.19 -7.21
N HIS A 276 -17.14 -6.83 -6.24
CA HIS A 276 -16.99 -6.41 -4.85
C HIS A 276 -15.74 -7.09 -4.31
N PRO A 277 -14.63 -6.37 -4.08
CA PRO A 277 -13.47 -7.02 -3.51
C PRO A 277 -13.83 -7.46 -2.07
N PRO A 278 -13.47 -8.69 -1.66
CA PRO A 278 -13.83 -9.24 -0.35
C PRO A 278 -12.96 -8.65 0.78
N PHE A 279 -12.76 -7.33 0.81
CA PHE A 279 -12.02 -6.68 1.90
C PHE A 279 -12.86 -6.53 3.19
N ALA A 280 -14.18 -6.75 3.13
CA ALA A 280 -15.02 -6.83 4.32
C ALA A 280 -14.70 -8.07 5.20
N ALA A 281 -14.06 -9.11 4.66
CA ALA A 281 -13.68 -10.30 5.41
C ALA A 281 -12.38 -10.11 6.24
N ALA A 282 -11.57 -9.08 5.95
CA ALA A 282 -10.32 -8.84 6.68
C ALA A 282 -10.52 -8.30 8.11
N LYS A 283 -11.66 -7.64 8.39
CA LYS A 283 -12.02 -7.21 9.74
C LYS A 283 -12.24 -8.39 10.70
N GLY A 284 -12.79 -9.51 10.22
CA GLY A 284 -13.06 -10.69 11.06
C GLY A 284 -11.82 -11.52 11.39
N VAL A 285 -10.83 -11.58 10.49
CA VAL A 285 -9.60 -12.38 10.69
C VAL A 285 -8.70 -11.77 11.78
N GLY A 286 -8.77 -10.44 11.97
CA GLY A 286 -8.08 -9.74 13.06
C GLY A 286 -8.65 -10.09 14.44
N GLU A 287 -9.98 -10.09 14.57
CA GLU A 287 -10.68 -10.49 15.81
C GLU A 287 -10.48 -11.97 16.14
N GLU A 288 -10.51 -12.86 15.14
CA GLU A 288 -10.32 -14.29 15.37
C GLU A 288 -8.89 -14.63 15.84
N ARG A 289 -7.87 -13.93 15.33
CA ARG A 289 -6.48 -14.03 15.82
C ARG A 289 -6.33 -13.44 17.22
N ARG A 290 -7.07 -12.39 17.56
CA ARG A 290 -7.12 -11.78 18.91
C ARG A 290 -7.76 -12.74 19.92
N GLN A 291 -8.84 -13.43 19.54
CA GLN A 291 -9.53 -14.44 20.36
C GLN A 291 -8.60 -15.63 20.66
N ARG A 292 -7.88 -16.13 19.66
CA ARG A 292 -6.95 -17.27 19.84
C ARG A 292 -5.75 -16.92 20.71
N ARG A 293 -5.26 -15.67 20.67
CA ARG A 293 -4.14 -15.21 21.51
C ARG A 293 -4.55 -15.02 22.98
N LEU A 294 -5.78 -14.56 23.23
CA LEU A 294 -6.35 -14.48 24.58
C LEU A 294 -6.63 -15.88 25.17
N GLN A 295 -7.07 -16.83 24.34
CA GLN A 295 -7.28 -18.21 24.79
C GLN A 295 -5.96 -18.96 25.10
N SER A 296 -4.88 -18.70 24.35
CA SER A 296 -3.57 -19.32 24.65
C SER A 296 -2.93 -18.75 25.92
N LEU A 297 -3.11 -17.46 26.22
CA LEU A 297 -2.61 -16.85 27.45
C LEU A 297 -3.34 -17.33 28.71
N LEU A 298 -4.57 -17.83 28.58
CA LEU A 298 -5.33 -18.44 29.67
C LEU A 298 -5.02 -19.94 29.87
N ALA A 299 -4.41 -20.60 28.89
CA ALA A 299 -4.14 -22.03 28.93
C ALA A 299 -2.78 -22.40 29.54
N ASP A 300 -1.81 -21.46 29.56
CA ASP A 300 -0.44 -21.71 30.05
C ASP A 300 -0.17 -21.20 31.48
N GLY A 301 -1.22 -20.98 32.27
CA GLY A 301 -1.12 -20.56 33.68
C GLY A 301 -0.90 -21.73 34.63
N ASP A 302 0.25 -22.39 34.57
CA ASP A 302 0.72 -23.31 35.63
C ASP A 302 1.30 -22.48 36.79
N GLY A 303 0.40 -21.89 37.58
CA GLY A 303 0.70 -21.17 38.82
C GLY A 303 0.39 -22.03 40.05
N PRO A 304 1.17 -21.90 41.15
CA PRO A 304 1.11 -22.80 42.29
C PRO A 304 -0.21 -22.67 43.08
N ALA A 305 -0.64 -23.80 43.66
CA ALA A 305 -1.89 -23.96 44.38
C ALA A 305 -2.11 -22.91 45.50
N PRO A 306 -3.34 -22.41 45.68
CA PRO A 306 -3.64 -21.47 46.75
C PRO A 306 -3.68 -22.17 48.12
N PRO A 307 -3.30 -21.47 49.21
CA PRO A 307 -3.42 -21.99 50.56
C PRO A 307 -4.88 -22.05 51.01
N ARG A 308 -5.20 -23.06 51.83
CA ARG A 308 -6.50 -23.24 52.46
C ARG A 308 -6.80 -22.17 53.53
N ALA A 309 -8.08 -21.89 53.65
CA ALA A 309 -8.72 -20.88 54.48
C ALA A 309 -8.42 -20.94 55.99
N ASN A 310 -8.25 -19.77 56.62
CA ASN A 310 -9.10 -19.32 57.72
C ASN A 310 -8.79 -17.87 58.14
N ASP A 311 -9.87 -17.17 58.48
CA ASP A 311 -10.02 -16.01 59.35
C ASP A 311 -9.71 -14.57 58.88
N VAL A 312 -10.70 -13.76 59.24
CA VAL A 312 -10.76 -12.31 59.50
C VAL A 312 -11.28 -11.40 58.38
N ALA A 313 -12.55 -11.05 58.60
CA ALA A 313 -13.31 -9.97 58.01
C ALA A 313 -12.66 -8.58 58.19
N ALA A 314 -12.78 -7.72 57.17
CA ALA A 314 -13.32 -6.35 57.26
C ALA A 314 -12.90 -5.51 56.04
N ALA A 315 -13.85 -4.71 55.54
CA ALA A 315 -13.71 -3.59 54.60
C ALA A 315 -13.27 -3.97 53.16
N GLY A 316 -13.88 -3.48 52.09
CA GLY A 316 -14.90 -2.48 51.88
C GLY A 316 -14.91 -2.23 50.37
N GLN A 317 -16.04 -2.52 49.74
CA GLN A 317 -16.26 -2.33 48.30
C GLN A 317 -16.26 -0.84 47.96
N HIS A 318 -15.50 -0.41 46.95
CA HIS A 318 -15.84 0.76 46.16
C HIS A 318 -15.11 0.77 44.80
N ALA A 319 -15.86 1.17 43.77
CA ALA A 319 -15.42 1.66 42.45
C ALA A 319 -15.10 0.63 41.33
N LEU A 320 -16.14 -0.07 40.87
CA LEU A 320 -16.35 -0.35 39.44
C LEU A 320 -17.79 0.08 39.12
N LEU A 321 -17.95 0.84 38.02
CA LEU A 321 -19.19 1.36 37.39
C LEU A 321 -19.26 2.90 37.35
N SER A 322 -18.52 3.53 36.42
CA SER A 322 -18.78 4.90 35.97
C SER A 322 -18.24 5.14 34.56
N ARG A 323 -18.86 4.55 33.50
CA ARG A 323 -18.84 5.15 32.14
C ARG A 323 -19.87 4.56 31.17
N ALA A 324 -21.11 4.39 31.61
CA ALA A 324 -22.23 4.06 30.72
C ALA A 324 -23.46 4.91 31.09
N ALA A 325 -23.34 6.24 30.96
CA ALA A 325 -24.47 7.16 30.90
C ALA A 325 -23.95 8.54 30.48
N ARG A 326 -24.03 8.84 29.17
CA ARG A 326 -24.05 10.21 28.61
C ARG A 326 -24.32 10.10 27.11
N LEU A 327 -25.58 9.82 26.77
CA LEU A 327 -26.18 10.03 25.46
C LEU A 327 -27.70 9.99 25.62
N GLN A 328 -28.25 11.08 26.16
CA GLN A 328 -29.64 11.52 25.95
C GLN A 328 -29.81 12.82 26.73
N GLU A 329 -29.72 13.94 26.01
CA GLU A 329 -30.46 15.20 26.23
C GLU A 329 -29.80 16.30 25.36
N ALA A 330 -30.36 16.46 24.17
CA ALA A 330 -30.34 17.70 23.39
C ALA A 330 -31.44 17.56 22.33
N GLU A 331 -32.66 17.91 22.73
CA GLU A 331 -33.61 18.60 21.84
C GLU A 331 -33.18 20.07 21.70
#